data_AF-A0A6J1T5H1-F1
#
_entry.id   AF-A0A6J1T5H1-F1
#
_cell.length_a   1.000
_cell.length_b   1.000
_cell.length_c   1.000
_cell.angle_alpha   90.00
_cell.angle_beta   90.00
_cell.angle_gamma   90.00
#
_symmetry.space_group_name_H-M   'P 1'
#
loop_
_entity.id
_entity.type
_entity.pdbx_description
1 polymer ?
#
loop_
_entity_poly.entity_id
_entity_poly.type
_entity_poly.pdbx_seq_one_letter_code
_entity_poly.pdbx_strand_id
1 'polypeptide(L)'
;MSLSATLVRSPSLLQQHELETAVCRALCCDLAALENLDLGAEKSGAASEGYLSQCGSMTVKAVVKGRPHTLHLFVKRENTKEVVEGLEAFQREGLFYESVLPHLDKAWNNVKAAESDEHAASRVGAAAFLGTDSVVVMEDLTRRGYKAISDWQWNDIPYQTVQQTLRALARLHASSLVAERVCGVDLAAEVPELMEENFLTRRPGIVGRRIFDVASDLVAQYILPRIFSRLKVPQTAFELRRLQDLTRDIWTEMDLPKLREREAVRAISNGDVWPNNVLVRHDSQGQVAHAIVVDFQMVHLGPPALDVAMFLRTSMRRAHRQRNEESLVREYHDDLVRFCQQRGLDLSKDFGWEDFKASLARVEPVARGIACAYNPMIRGNEAEMEETFKESAARSAMLLESAARADMILRWMESDEAYLELMIEIVEDVLGLPASASTKQ
;
A
#
# COMPACT_ATOMS: atom_id res chain seq x y z
N MET A 1 -18.29 28.36 -35.36
CA MET A 1 -19.45 27.45 -35.27
C MET A 1 -19.49 26.96 -33.84
N SER A 2 -20.56 27.34 -33.13
CA SER A 2 -20.79 27.01 -31.72
C SER A 2 -20.94 25.50 -31.56
N LEU A 3 -20.03 24.86 -30.83
CA LEU A 3 -20.20 23.49 -30.37
C LEU A 3 -21.42 23.46 -29.44
N SER A 4 -22.53 22.91 -29.93
CA SER A 4 -23.62 22.42 -29.08
C SER A 4 -23.12 21.15 -28.39
N ALA A 5 -22.22 21.32 -27.40
CA ALA A 5 -21.87 20.27 -26.48
C ALA A 5 -23.15 19.85 -25.76
N THR A 6 -23.59 18.62 -26.00
CA THR A 6 -24.63 18.02 -25.17
C THR A 6 -24.01 17.94 -23.78
N LEU A 7 -24.49 18.74 -22.83
CA LEU A 7 -24.02 18.73 -21.43
C LEU A 7 -24.27 17.34 -20.85
N VAL A 8 -23.27 16.48 -20.95
CA VAL A 8 -23.24 15.23 -20.19
C VAL A 8 -22.93 15.62 -18.76
N ARG A 9 -23.90 15.38 -17.86
CA ARG A 9 -23.66 15.53 -16.42
C ARG A 9 -22.45 14.69 -16.06
N SER A 10 -21.46 15.32 -15.43
CA SER A 10 -20.27 14.61 -14.97
C SER A 10 -20.66 13.51 -13.97
N PRO A 11 -19.87 12.42 -13.86
CA PRO A 11 -20.10 11.39 -12.84
C PRO A 11 -20.13 11.99 -11.44
N SER A 12 -20.75 11.31 -10.48
CA SER A 12 -20.77 11.79 -9.09
C SER A 12 -19.35 12.05 -8.53
N LEU A 13 -18.36 11.29 -9.02
CA LEU A 13 -16.97 11.32 -8.58
C LEU A 13 -16.03 12.20 -9.41
N LEU A 14 -16.43 12.69 -10.60
CA LEU A 14 -15.57 13.50 -11.47
C LEU A 14 -16.29 14.76 -11.94
N GLN A 15 -15.55 15.86 -12.01
CA GLN A 15 -15.95 17.06 -12.73
C GLN A 15 -15.73 16.86 -14.23
N GLN A 16 -16.45 17.61 -15.06
CA GLN A 16 -16.41 17.44 -16.52
C GLN A 16 -15.00 17.55 -17.09
N HIS A 17 -14.24 18.57 -16.66
CA HIS A 17 -12.90 18.81 -17.16
C HIS A 17 -11.90 17.70 -16.77
N GLU A 18 -12.08 17.08 -15.61
CA GLU A 18 -11.25 15.95 -15.14
C GLU A 18 -11.50 14.71 -15.99
N LEU A 19 -12.78 14.42 -16.26
CA LEU A 19 -13.18 13.33 -17.14
C LEU A 19 -12.62 13.52 -18.56
N GLU A 20 -12.81 14.71 -19.13
CA GLU A 20 -12.30 15.05 -20.46
C GLU A 20 -10.76 14.90 -20.52
N THR A 21 -10.04 15.37 -19.51
CA THR A 21 -8.58 15.25 -19.40
C THR A 21 -8.15 13.79 -19.33
N ALA A 22 -8.77 13.00 -18.45
CA ALA A 22 -8.45 11.59 -18.28
C ALA A 22 -8.71 10.79 -19.56
N VAL A 23 -9.83 11.03 -20.26
CA VAL A 23 -10.16 10.35 -21.52
C VAL A 23 -9.18 10.74 -22.63
N CYS A 24 -8.85 12.02 -22.75
CA CYS A 24 -7.87 12.50 -23.71
C CYS A 24 -6.50 11.84 -23.52
N ARG A 25 -6.03 11.76 -22.27
CA ARG A 25 -4.77 11.08 -21.92
C ARG A 25 -4.85 9.58 -22.18
N ALA A 26 -5.94 8.91 -21.79
CA ALA A 26 -6.14 7.48 -22.04
C ALA A 26 -6.14 7.11 -23.53
N LEU A 27 -6.66 7.99 -24.39
CA LEU A 27 -6.73 7.79 -25.84
C LEU A 27 -5.58 8.44 -26.61
N CYS A 28 -4.65 9.11 -25.92
CA CYS A 28 -3.55 9.86 -26.52
C CYS A 28 -4.05 10.87 -27.58
N CYS A 29 -5.07 11.66 -27.26
CA CYS A 29 -5.67 12.65 -28.15
C CYS A 29 -5.87 14.01 -27.47
N ASP A 30 -5.97 15.08 -28.26
CA ASP A 30 -6.34 16.41 -27.76
C ASP A 30 -7.86 16.55 -27.60
N LEU A 31 -8.29 17.46 -26.72
CA LEU A 31 -9.71 17.73 -26.48
C LEU A 31 -10.48 18.12 -27.76
N ALA A 32 -9.82 18.82 -28.69
CA ALA A 32 -10.43 19.20 -29.98
C ALA A 32 -10.74 18.00 -30.89
N ALA A 33 -10.13 16.84 -30.66
CA ALA A 33 -10.37 15.61 -31.41
C ALA A 33 -11.48 14.74 -30.78
N LEU A 34 -11.94 15.07 -29.57
CA LEU A 34 -13.01 14.38 -28.87
C LEU A 34 -14.37 14.91 -29.37
N GLU A 35 -15.04 14.12 -30.20
CA GLU A 35 -16.30 14.50 -30.87
C GLU A 35 -17.53 14.22 -29.99
N ASN A 36 -17.46 13.17 -29.18
CA ASN A 36 -18.51 12.76 -28.27
C ASN A 36 -17.92 12.04 -27.07
N LEU A 37 -18.57 12.22 -25.92
CA LEU A 37 -18.25 11.62 -24.65
C LEU A 37 -19.56 11.24 -23.96
N ASP A 38 -19.82 9.95 -23.82
CA ASP A 38 -21.03 9.41 -23.21
C ASP A 38 -20.65 8.56 -21.99
N LEU A 39 -21.33 8.81 -20.88
CA LEU A 39 -21.14 8.05 -19.65
C LEU A 39 -22.03 6.81 -19.70
N GLY A 40 -21.38 5.65 -19.70
CA GLY A 40 -22.06 4.38 -19.55
C GLY A 40 -22.47 4.13 -18.10
N ALA A 41 -22.47 2.86 -17.70
CA ALA A 41 -22.76 2.50 -16.31
C ALA A 41 -21.65 3.01 -15.38
N GLU A 42 -22.03 3.85 -14.41
CA GLU A 42 -21.28 4.11 -13.19
C GLU A 42 -21.67 3.04 -12.18
N LYS A 43 -20.69 2.27 -11.70
CA LYS A 43 -20.85 1.48 -10.51
C LYS A 43 -20.09 2.21 -9.42
N SER A 44 -20.81 2.81 -8.49
CA SER A 44 -20.26 2.98 -7.16
C SER A 44 -19.80 1.59 -6.71
N GLY A 45 -18.56 1.49 -6.23
CA GLY A 45 -18.11 0.25 -5.63
C GLY A 45 -19.07 -0.07 -4.49
N ALA A 46 -19.81 -1.19 -4.57
CA ALA A 46 -20.44 -1.72 -3.39
C ALA A 46 -19.29 -2.15 -2.47
N ALA A 47 -19.19 -1.55 -1.27
CA ALA A 47 -18.24 -1.89 -0.23
C ALA A 47 -16.76 -1.65 -0.57
N SER A 48 -16.37 -0.38 -0.53
CA SER A 48 -15.09 0.11 0.02
C SER A 48 -15.08 1.62 -0.20
N GLU A 49 -15.85 2.34 0.61
CA GLU A 49 -15.34 3.64 1.05
C GLU A 49 -13.98 3.33 1.68
N GLY A 50 -12.91 3.46 0.90
CA GLY A 50 -11.57 3.43 1.47
C GLY A 50 -11.60 4.41 2.64
N TYR A 51 -10.94 4.06 3.75
CA TYR A 51 -11.04 4.84 5.00
C TYR A 51 -10.87 6.36 4.82
N LEU A 52 -10.18 6.76 3.74
CA LEU A 52 -9.82 8.12 3.36
C LEU A 52 -10.46 8.63 2.04
N SER A 53 -11.15 7.81 1.23
CA SER A 53 -11.57 8.18 -0.13
C SER A 53 -12.93 7.63 -0.59
N GLN A 54 -13.57 8.36 -1.51
CA GLN A 54 -14.69 7.83 -2.30
C GLN A 54 -14.15 7.17 -3.57
N CYS A 55 -14.53 5.91 -3.82
CA CYS A 55 -14.03 5.11 -4.93
C CYS A 55 -15.17 4.60 -5.84
N GLY A 56 -14.91 4.51 -7.14
CA GLY A 56 -15.90 4.00 -8.09
C GLY A 56 -15.31 3.55 -9.41
N SER A 57 -16.02 2.65 -10.09
CA SER A 57 -15.68 2.22 -11.46
C SER A 57 -16.68 2.80 -12.45
N MET A 58 -16.18 3.26 -13.59
CA MET A 58 -17.01 3.86 -14.63
C MET A 58 -16.65 3.35 -16.02
N THR A 59 -17.66 3.19 -16.86
CA THR A 59 -17.47 2.91 -18.29
C THR A 59 -17.73 4.18 -19.09
N VAL A 60 -16.76 4.59 -19.89
CA VAL A 60 -16.83 5.80 -20.71
C VAL A 60 -16.80 5.40 -22.18
N LYS A 61 -17.77 5.89 -22.96
CA LYS A 61 -17.79 5.74 -24.41
C LYS A 61 -17.36 7.07 -25.03
N ALA A 62 -16.33 7.05 -25.85
CA ALA A 62 -15.80 8.24 -26.51
C ALA A 62 -15.77 8.05 -28.02
N VAL A 63 -15.92 9.13 -28.78
CA VAL A 63 -15.68 9.14 -30.23
C VAL A 63 -14.54 10.10 -30.51
N VAL A 64 -13.46 9.58 -31.09
CA VAL A 64 -12.27 10.37 -31.46
C VAL A 64 -12.03 10.23 -32.95
N LYS A 65 -12.10 11.34 -33.70
CA LYS A 65 -11.93 11.36 -35.16
C LYS A 65 -12.83 10.32 -35.87
N GLY A 66 -14.12 10.28 -35.50
CA GLY A 66 -15.11 9.33 -35.99
C GLY A 66 -14.96 7.87 -35.52
N ARG A 67 -13.99 7.55 -34.65
CA ARG A 67 -13.76 6.18 -34.15
C ARG A 67 -14.32 6.01 -32.73
N PRO A 68 -15.19 5.02 -32.49
CA PRO A 68 -15.71 4.76 -31.16
C PRO A 68 -14.69 4.01 -30.28
N HIS A 69 -14.59 4.43 -29.03
CA HIS A 69 -13.75 3.85 -27.99
C HIS A 69 -14.58 3.57 -26.74
N THR A 70 -14.27 2.49 -26.03
CA THR A 70 -14.83 2.20 -24.69
C THR A 70 -13.68 2.09 -23.70
N LEU A 71 -13.73 2.91 -22.66
CA LEU A 71 -12.78 2.92 -21.56
C LEU A 71 -13.46 2.41 -20.30
N HIS A 72 -12.71 1.69 -19.47
CA HIS A 72 -13.12 1.29 -18.13
C HIS A 72 -12.14 1.90 -17.15
N LEU A 73 -12.63 2.84 -16.34
CA LEU A 73 -11.84 3.66 -15.45
C LEU A 73 -12.20 3.36 -14.00
N PHE A 74 -11.20 3.39 -13.14
CA PHE A 74 -11.35 3.42 -11.69
C PHE A 74 -11.00 4.83 -11.20
N VAL A 75 -11.84 5.40 -10.35
CA VAL A 75 -11.72 6.76 -9.84
C VAL A 75 -11.65 6.72 -8.32
N LYS A 76 -10.62 7.37 -7.76
CA LYS A 76 -10.54 7.73 -6.34
C LYS A 76 -10.68 9.24 -6.23
N ARG A 77 -11.54 9.70 -5.32
CA ARG A 77 -11.69 11.11 -4.99
C ARG A 77 -11.56 11.31 -3.48
N GLU A 78 -10.86 12.37 -3.11
CA GLU A 78 -10.67 12.76 -1.73
C GLU A 78 -12.00 13.02 -1.03
N ASN A 79 -12.14 12.49 0.18
CA ASN A 79 -13.28 12.76 1.04
C ASN A 79 -12.93 13.98 1.91
N THR A 80 -13.54 15.14 1.62
CA THR A 80 -13.23 16.48 2.19
C THR A 80 -13.61 16.64 3.68
N LYS A 81 -13.19 15.71 4.53
CA LYS A 81 -13.43 15.71 5.97
C LYS A 81 -12.09 15.96 6.69
N GLU A 82 -12.08 16.89 7.65
CA GLU A 82 -10.93 17.52 8.34
C GLU A 82 -9.75 16.62 8.76
N VAL A 83 -9.97 15.33 9.07
CA VAL A 83 -8.91 14.40 9.49
C VAL A 83 -8.07 13.88 8.32
N VAL A 84 -8.62 13.82 7.10
CA VAL A 84 -7.94 13.27 5.91
C VAL A 84 -6.97 14.29 5.30
N GLU A 85 -7.31 15.58 5.36
CA GLU A 85 -6.49 16.68 4.80
C GLU A 85 -5.08 16.71 5.42
N GLY A 86 -4.94 16.34 6.70
CA GLY A 86 -3.66 16.33 7.41
C GLY A 86 -2.70 15.19 7.05
N LEU A 87 -3.08 14.27 6.16
CA LEU A 87 -2.26 13.14 5.71
C LEU A 87 -1.51 13.38 4.41
N GLU A 88 -1.91 14.39 3.62
CA GLU A 88 -1.40 14.62 2.26
C GLU A 88 -1.50 13.38 1.34
N ALA A 89 -2.40 12.44 1.66
CA ALA A 89 -2.49 11.11 1.03
C ALA A 89 -2.77 11.20 -0.48
N PHE A 90 -3.74 12.03 -0.87
CA PHE A 90 -4.09 12.23 -2.28
C PHE A 90 -3.00 13.00 -3.04
N GLN A 91 -2.40 14.00 -2.41
CA GLN A 91 -1.26 14.71 -2.99
C GLN A 91 -0.13 13.73 -3.34
N ARG A 92 0.17 12.80 -2.44
CA ARG A 92 1.20 11.77 -2.63
C ARG A 92 0.85 10.78 -3.73
N GLU A 93 -0.38 10.27 -3.71
CA GLU A 93 -0.83 9.31 -4.71
C GLU A 93 -0.89 9.95 -6.11
N GLY A 94 -1.43 11.16 -6.23
CA GLY A 94 -1.47 11.92 -7.49
C GLY A 94 -0.06 12.21 -8.04
N LEU A 95 0.86 12.62 -7.16
CA LEU A 95 2.27 12.83 -7.49
C LEU A 95 2.95 11.57 -8.00
N PHE A 96 2.69 10.41 -7.40
CA PHE A 96 3.20 9.14 -7.90
C PHE A 96 2.73 8.88 -9.34
N TYR A 97 1.43 8.99 -9.59
CA TYR A 97 0.86 8.65 -10.90
C TYR A 97 1.22 9.65 -12.00
N GLU A 98 1.30 10.94 -11.69
CA GLU A 98 1.65 11.97 -12.68
C GLU A 98 3.17 12.07 -12.94
N SER A 99 3.99 11.93 -11.89
CA SER A 99 5.41 12.33 -11.95
C SER A 99 6.40 11.19 -11.73
N VAL A 100 6.00 10.09 -11.09
CA VAL A 100 6.93 8.98 -10.79
C VAL A 100 6.71 7.79 -11.70
N LEU A 101 5.47 7.29 -11.78
CA LEU A 101 5.11 6.11 -12.56
C LEU A 101 5.55 6.18 -14.03
N PRO A 102 5.46 7.33 -14.74
CA PRO A 102 5.96 7.41 -16.12
C PRO A 102 7.45 7.09 -16.27
N HIS A 103 8.27 7.50 -15.30
CA HIS A 103 9.70 7.20 -15.28
C HIS A 103 9.95 5.73 -14.96
N LEU A 104 9.16 5.17 -14.04
CA LEU A 104 9.24 3.75 -13.68
C LEU A 104 8.82 2.86 -14.86
N ASP A 105 7.74 3.17 -15.54
CA ASP A 105 7.27 2.42 -16.70
C ASP A 105 8.27 2.52 -17.86
N LYS A 106 8.86 3.69 -18.10
CA LYS A 106 9.92 3.85 -19.10
C LYS A 106 11.14 2.99 -18.76
N ALA A 107 11.58 3.02 -17.50
CA ALA A 107 12.69 2.21 -17.01
C ALA A 107 12.39 0.70 -17.08
N TRP A 108 11.17 0.31 -16.71
CA TRP A 108 10.74 -1.08 -16.74
C TRP A 108 10.68 -1.65 -18.16
N ASN A 109 10.24 -0.86 -19.13
CA ASN A 109 10.18 -1.24 -20.53
C ASN A 109 11.56 -1.17 -21.24
N ASN A 110 12.59 -0.62 -20.59
CA ASN A 110 13.96 -0.56 -21.10
C ASN A 110 14.70 -1.89 -20.93
N VAL A 111 14.17 -2.96 -21.52
CA VAL A 111 14.73 -4.30 -21.43
C VAL A 111 15.80 -4.48 -22.50
N LYS A 112 17.01 -4.94 -22.12
CA LYS A 112 18.00 -5.38 -23.13
C LYS A 112 17.42 -6.60 -23.81
N ALA A 113 17.37 -6.61 -25.15
CA ALA A 113 16.61 -7.53 -26.01
C ALA A 113 16.98 -9.04 -25.95
N ALA A 114 17.42 -9.56 -24.80
CA ALA A 114 17.72 -10.96 -24.60
C ALA A 114 16.69 -11.61 -23.66
N GLU A 115 16.05 -12.64 -24.21
CA GLU A 115 15.20 -13.65 -23.58
C GLU A 115 13.75 -13.24 -23.31
N SER A 116 12.86 -14.13 -23.79
CA SER A 116 11.41 -14.10 -23.61
C SER A 116 11.06 -14.15 -22.13
N ASP A 117 11.03 -13.00 -21.47
CA ASP A 117 10.45 -12.91 -20.14
C ASP A 117 8.92 -12.83 -20.29
N GLU A 118 8.23 -13.86 -19.82
CA GLU A 118 6.78 -13.88 -19.69
C GLU A 118 6.25 -12.66 -18.89
N HIS A 119 7.12 -12.05 -18.07
CA HIS A 119 6.85 -10.87 -17.24
C HIS A 119 7.30 -9.55 -17.88
N ALA A 120 7.92 -9.54 -19.07
CA ALA A 120 8.24 -8.29 -19.76
C ALA A 120 6.97 -7.48 -20.10
N ALA A 121 5.83 -8.18 -20.23
CA ALA A 121 4.51 -7.56 -20.41
C ALA A 121 3.82 -7.13 -19.10
N SER A 122 4.41 -7.43 -17.93
CA SER A 122 3.89 -6.99 -16.63
C SER A 122 4.08 -5.49 -16.47
N ARG A 123 3.12 -4.80 -15.86
CA ARG A 123 3.22 -3.37 -15.55
C ARG A 123 3.76 -3.16 -14.14
N VAL A 124 4.38 -1.99 -13.91
CA VAL A 124 4.83 -1.57 -12.58
C VAL A 124 3.62 -1.27 -11.69
N GLY A 125 2.62 -0.57 -12.24
CA GLY A 125 1.36 -0.27 -11.56
C GLY A 125 0.17 -0.25 -12.52
N ALA A 126 -0.98 0.22 -12.02
CA ALA A 126 -2.14 0.54 -12.85
C ALA A 126 -1.80 1.72 -13.77
N ALA A 127 -2.21 1.65 -15.04
CA ALA A 127 -2.12 2.81 -15.92
C ALA A 127 -2.98 3.95 -15.35
N ALA A 128 -2.36 5.11 -15.13
CA ALA A 128 -3.06 6.30 -14.67
C ALA A 128 -3.26 7.30 -15.81
N PHE A 129 -4.37 8.03 -15.72
CA PHE A 129 -4.80 9.00 -16.72
C PHE A 129 -4.98 10.39 -16.11
N LEU A 130 -5.16 10.49 -14.80
CA LEU A 130 -5.17 11.75 -14.08
C LEU A 130 -4.77 11.50 -12.63
N GLY A 131 -3.88 12.31 -12.08
CA GLY A 131 -3.59 12.42 -10.66
C GLY A 131 -3.54 13.89 -10.28
N THR A 132 -4.28 14.27 -9.25
CA THR A 132 -4.24 15.60 -8.65
C THR A 132 -4.15 15.47 -7.13
N ASP A 133 -4.20 16.59 -6.43
CA ASP A 133 -4.32 16.67 -4.97
C ASP A 133 -5.64 16.10 -4.41
N SER A 134 -6.62 15.82 -5.25
CA SER A 134 -8.00 15.50 -4.83
C SER A 134 -8.66 14.40 -5.67
N VAL A 135 -8.09 14.02 -6.82
CA VAL A 135 -8.62 12.97 -7.67
C VAL A 135 -7.52 12.15 -8.35
N VAL A 136 -7.74 10.84 -8.43
CA VAL A 136 -6.91 9.91 -9.19
C VAL A 136 -7.80 9.07 -10.10
N VAL A 137 -7.50 9.05 -11.39
CA VAL A 137 -8.21 8.29 -12.43
C VAL A 137 -7.26 7.31 -13.09
N MET A 138 -7.59 6.03 -13.03
CA MET A 138 -6.77 4.92 -13.49
C MET A 138 -7.56 3.94 -14.35
N GLU A 139 -6.86 2.99 -14.98
CA GLU A 139 -7.52 1.84 -15.59
C GLU A 139 -8.24 0.98 -14.53
N ASP A 140 -9.41 0.47 -14.89
CA ASP A 140 -10.09 -0.53 -14.07
C ASP A 140 -9.42 -1.90 -14.27
N LEU A 141 -8.54 -2.28 -13.33
CA LEU A 141 -7.81 -3.54 -13.36
C LEU A 141 -8.71 -4.78 -13.27
N THR A 142 -9.96 -4.66 -12.83
CA THR A 142 -10.90 -5.80 -12.80
C THR A 142 -11.19 -6.32 -14.20
N ARG A 143 -11.12 -5.45 -15.22
CA ARG A 143 -11.27 -5.81 -16.64
C ARG A 143 -10.12 -6.66 -17.17
N ARG A 144 -8.98 -6.66 -16.48
CA ARG A 144 -7.80 -7.48 -16.78
C ARG A 144 -7.74 -8.75 -15.91
N GLY A 145 -8.79 -9.03 -15.14
CA GLY A 145 -8.92 -10.23 -14.30
C GLY A 145 -8.27 -10.11 -12.93
N TYR A 146 -7.83 -8.91 -12.53
CA TYR A 146 -7.33 -8.66 -11.18
C TYR A 146 -8.49 -8.55 -10.18
N LYS A 147 -8.26 -9.03 -8.97
CA LYS A 147 -9.22 -9.03 -7.86
C LYS A 147 -8.49 -8.72 -6.56
N ALA A 148 -9.17 -8.07 -5.63
CA ALA A 148 -8.66 -7.92 -4.27
C ALA A 148 -8.44 -9.30 -3.64
N ILE A 149 -7.46 -9.40 -2.74
CA ILE A 149 -7.27 -10.59 -1.91
C ILE A 149 -8.47 -10.71 -0.96
N SER A 150 -9.12 -11.87 -0.90
CA SER A 150 -10.20 -12.14 0.05
C SER A 150 -9.72 -12.98 1.24
N ASP A 151 -10.54 -13.04 2.29
CA ASP A 151 -10.40 -13.97 3.42
C ASP A 151 -9.08 -13.87 4.22
N TRP A 152 -8.38 -12.74 4.15
CA TRP A 152 -7.05 -12.53 4.72
C TRP A 152 -7.05 -11.90 6.13
N GLN A 153 -8.14 -11.24 6.52
CA GLN A 153 -8.21 -10.39 7.73
C GLN A 153 -7.73 -11.12 9.00
N TRP A 154 -8.14 -12.37 9.22
CA TRP A 154 -7.83 -13.13 10.44
C TRP A 154 -6.93 -14.33 10.11
N ASN A 155 -6.95 -14.75 8.85
CA ASN A 155 -6.26 -15.92 8.33
C ASN A 155 -4.89 -15.56 7.74
N ASP A 156 -4.21 -16.60 7.27
CA ASP A 156 -3.06 -16.41 6.41
C ASP A 156 -3.47 -16.21 4.95
N ILE A 157 -2.59 -15.54 4.21
CA ILE A 157 -2.66 -15.53 2.75
C ILE A 157 -1.82 -16.69 2.18
N PRO A 158 -2.25 -17.33 1.08
CA PRO A 158 -1.49 -18.42 0.49
C PRO A 158 -0.06 -18.04 0.13
N TYR A 159 0.89 -18.98 0.26
CA TYR A 159 2.31 -18.77 -0.09
C TYR A 159 2.47 -18.09 -1.46
N GLN A 160 1.76 -18.58 -2.48
CA GLN A 160 1.85 -18.06 -3.83
C GLN A 160 1.33 -16.61 -3.94
N THR A 161 0.34 -16.22 -3.14
CA THR A 161 -0.13 -14.84 -3.03
C THR A 161 0.98 -13.95 -2.45
N VAL A 162 1.63 -14.39 -1.37
CA VAL A 162 2.76 -13.66 -0.77
C VAL A 162 3.89 -13.52 -1.78
N GLN A 163 4.29 -14.62 -2.42
CA GLN A 163 5.35 -14.67 -3.42
C GLN A 163 5.08 -13.70 -4.58
N GLN A 164 3.88 -13.73 -5.17
CA GLN A 164 3.56 -12.83 -6.29
C GLN A 164 3.51 -11.36 -5.86
N THR A 165 3.11 -11.08 -4.62
CA THR A 165 3.13 -9.72 -4.07
C THR A 165 4.56 -9.22 -3.89
N LEU A 166 5.44 -10.04 -3.29
CA LEU A 166 6.85 -9.70 -3.17
C LEU A 166 7.50 -9.51 -4.54
N ARG A 167 7.16 -10.33 -5.54
CA ARG A 167 7.62 -10.13 -6.93
C ARG A 167 7.13 -8.80 -7.51
N ALA A 168 5.90 -8.36 -7.19
CA ALA A 168 5.40 -7.05 -7.60
C ALA A 168 6.17 -5.89 -6.92
N LEU A 169 6.53 -6.03 -5.64
CA LEU A 169 7.42 -5.08 -4.96
C LEU A 169 8.82 -5.07 -5.58
N ALA A 170 9.39 -6.24 -5.88
CA ALA A 170 10.69 -6.33 -6.55
C ALA A 170 10.68 -5.62 -7.91
N ARG A 171 9.57 -5.71 -8.65
CA ARG A 171 9.35 -4.96 -9.89
C ARG A 171 9.31 -3.45 -9.65
N LEU A 172 8.54 -2.99 -8.67
CA LEU A 172 8.47 -1.57 -8.31
C LEU A 172 9.87 -1.02 -7.97
N HIS A 173 10.57 -1.70 -7.06
CA HIS A 173 11.89 -1.29 -6.60
C HIS A 173 12.92 -1.32 -7.73
N ALA A 174 12.98 -2.39 -8.52
CA ALA A 174 13.86 -2.49 -9.68
C ALA A 174 13.62 -1.36 -10.69
N SER A 175 12.35 -1.03 -10.96
CA SER A 175 11.99 0.04 -11.90
C SER A 175 12.52 1.39 -11.44
N SER A 176 12.45 1.69 -10.14
CA SER A 176 13.00 2.94 -9.59
C SER A 176 14.52 3.00 -9.64
N LEU A 177 15.20 1.90 -9.29
CA LEU A 177 16.66 1.83 -9.34
C LEU A 177 17.19 1.97 -10.77
N VAL A 178 16.50 1.36 -11.74
CA VAL A 178 16.85 1.49 -13.16
C VAL A 178 16.56 2.91 -13.66
N ALA A 179 15.45 3.53 -13.25
CA ALA A 179 15.15 4.92 -13.60
C ALA A 179 16.28 5.87 -13.18
N GLU A 180 16.77 5.74 -11.94
CA GLU A 180 17.87 6.57 -11.44
C GLU A 180 19.23 6.20 -12.06
N ARG A 181 19.63 4.93 -11.97
CA ARG A 181 21.02 4.52 -12.24
C ARG A 181 21.31 4.23 -13.71
N VAL A 182 20.27 3.97 -14.52
CA VAL A 182 20.42 3.63 -15.94
C VAL A 182 19.80 4.71 -16.82
N CYS A 183 18.61 5.18 -16.49
CA CYS A 183 17.92 6.22 -17.27
C CYS A 183 18.33 7.65 -16.89
N GLY A 184 19.05 7.84 -15.78
CA GLY A 184 19.57 9.14 -15.35
C GLY A 184 18.51 10.10 -14.83
N VAL A 185 17.39 9.57 -14.34
CA VAL A 185 16.32 10.37 -13.72
C VAL A 185 16.70 10.65 -12.26
N ASP A 186 16.79 11.91 -11.86
CA ASP A 186 16.94 12.26 -10.45
C ASP A 186 15.54 12.42 -9.83
N LEU A 187 14.98 11.30 -9.34
CA LEU A 187 13.62 11.27 -8.78
C LEU A 187 13.48 12.21 -7.57
N ALA A 188 14.54 12.36 -6.78
CA ALA A 188 14.54 13.26 -5.63
C ALA A 188 14.57 14.74 -6.03
N ALA A 189 15.22 15.09 -7.13
CA ALA A 189 15.22 16.46 -7.64
C ALA A 189 13.93 16.81 -8.40
N GLU A 190 13.39 15.87 -9.19
CA GLU A 190 12.14 16.07 -9.92
C GLU A 190 10.94 16.08 -8.97
N VAL A 191 10.99 15.28 -7.91
CA VAL A 191 9.89 15.09 -6.96
C VAL A 191 10.42 15.12 -5.52
N PRO A 192 10.74 16.33 -5.00
CA PRO A 192 11.35 16.50 -3.67
C PRO A 192 10.54 15.92 -2.52
N GLU A 193 9.21 15.84 -2.67
CA GLU A 193 8.32 15.27 -1.67
C GLU A 193 8.70 13.82 -1.34
N LEU A 194 9.19 13.03 -2.31
CA LEU A 194 9.66 11.66 -2.08
C LEU A 194 10.76 11.56 -1.03
N MET A 195 11.43 12.69 -0.77
CA MET A 195 12.47 12.79 0.24
C MET A 195 11.91 12.92 1.66
N GLU A 196 10.60 12.93 1.83
CA GLU A 196 9.92 12.94 3.11
C GLU A 196 8.83 11.88 3.09
N GLU A 197 8.73 11.10 4.15
CA GLU A 197 7.59 10.24 4.38
C GLU A 197 6.45 11.12 4.98
N ASN A 198 5.18 10.81 4.69
CA ASN A 198 4.02 11.66 5.03
C ASN A 198 3.08 11.09 6.11
N PHE A 199 3.43 9.97 6.76
CA PHE A 199 2.64 9.36 7.82
C PHE A 199 3.41 9.27 9.14
N LEU A 200 4.53 8.54 9.15
CA LEU A 200 5.45 8.32 10.28
C LEU A 200 6.54 9.40 10.38
N THR A 201 6.18 10.63 10.05
CA THR A 201 7.11 11.76 9.94
C THR A 201 7.13 12.67 11.15
N ARG A 202 8.24 13.38 11.36
CA ARG A 202 8.41 14.38 12.44
C ARG A 202 7.93 15.78 12.06
N ARG A 203 7.40 15.96 10.84
CA ARG A 203 6.90 17.26 10.37
C ARG A 203 5.74 17.75 11.24
N PRO A 204 5.80 18.97 11.80
CA PRO A 204 4.68 19.53 12.53
C PRO A 204 3.44 19.63 11.63
N GLY A 205 2.27 19.31 12.18
CA GLY A 205 0.99 19.42 11.47
C GLY A 205 0.53 18.16 10.72
N ILE A 206 1.40 17.17 10.52
CA ILE A 206 1.01 15.90 9.91
C ILE A 206 0.28 15.01 10.94
N VAL A 207 -0.93 14.58 10.60
CA VAL A 207 -1.79 13.82 11.52
C VAL A 207 -1.41 12.34 11.64
N GLY A 208 -0.73 11.77 10.65
CA GLY A 208 -0.33 10.35 10.61
C GLY A 208 0.45 9.92 11.86
N ARG A 209 1.38 10.77 12.33
CA ARG A 209 2.13 10.52 13.56
C ARG A 209 1.21 10.40 14.78
N ARG A 210 0.22 11.28 14.89
CA ARG A 210 -0.76 11.23 15.98
C ARG A 210 -1.62 9.96 15.89
N ILE A 211 -2.03 9.57 14.69
CA ILE A 211 -2.79 8.31 14.47
C ILE A 211 -1.97 7.11 14.93
N PHE A 212 -0.68 7.10 14.61
CA PHE A 212 0.24 6.05 15.06
C PHE A 212 0.45 6.03 16.58
N ASP A 213 0.63 7.20 17.20
CA ASP A 213 0.77 7.31 18.66
C ASP A 213 -0.50 6.78 19.35
N VAL A 214 -1.69 7.15 18.87
CA VAL A 214 -2.98 6.63 19.34
C VAL A 214 -3.08 5.11 19.16
N ALA A 215 -2.62 4.59 18.04
CA ALA A 215 -2.57 3.16 17.77
C ALA A 215 -1.61 2.41 18.70
N SER A 216 -0.47 3.01 19.03
CA SER A 216 0.49 2.47 19.98
C SER A 216 -0.05 2.48 21.42
N ASP A 217 -0.72 3.59 21.80
CA ASP A 217 -1.36 3.74 23.10
C ASP A 217 -2.49 2.72 23.31
N LEU A 218 -3.28 2.45 22.28
CA LEU A 218 -4.28 1.38 22.30
C LEU A 218 -3.64 0.04 22.72
N VAL A 219 -2.54 -0.33 22.08
CA VAL A 219 -1.85 -1.59 22.37
C VAL A 219 -1.38 -1.61 23.81
N ALA A 220 -0.66 -0.57 24.23
CA ALA A 220 -0.04 -0.50 25.55
C ALA A 220 -1.07 -0.47 26.70
N GLN A 221 -2.16 0.30 26.54
CA GLN A 221 -3.11 0.58 27.60
C GLN A 221 -4.27 -0.42 27.67
N TYR A 222 -4.66 -1.04 26.54
CA TYR A 222 -5.88 -1.86 26.47
C TYR A 222 -5.61 -3.30 26.04
N ILE A 223 -4.88 -3.50 24.93
CA ILE A 223 -4.67 -4.85 24.36
C ILE A 223 -3.70 -5.66 25.24
N LEU A 224 -2.57 -5.05 25.62
CA LEU A 224 -1.52 -5.73 26.37
C LEU A 224 -2.01 -6.24 27.74
N PRO A 225 -2.68 -5.42 28.59
CA PRO A 225 -3.24 -5.92 29.85
C PRO A 225 -4.26 -7.05 29.64
N ARG A 226 -5.04 -6.99 28.56
CA ARG A 226 -6.03 -8.02 28.24
C ARG A 226 -5.37 -9.35 27.87
N ILE A 227 -4.33 -9.33 27.04
CA ILE A 227 -3.56 -10.52 26.67
C ILE A 227 -2.90 -11.15 27.90
N PHE A 228 -2.23 -10.35 28.73
CA PHE A 228 -1.54 -10.88 29.92
C PHE A 228 -2.52 -11.48 30.92
N SER A 229 -3.67 -10.85 31.12
CA SER A 229 -4.78 -11.42 31.92
C SER A 229 -5.25 -12.76 31.36
N ARG A 230 -5.46 -12.86 30.03
CA ARG A 230 -5.88 -14.09 29.35
C ARG A 230 -4.85 -15.21 29.43
N LEU A 231 -3.57 -14.88 29.31
CA LEU A 231 -2.45 -15.82 29.44
C LEU A 231 -2.15 -16.19 30.91
N LYS A 232 -2.81 -15.53 31.87
CA LYS A 232 -2.62 -15.71 33.31
C LYS A 232 -1.16 -15.52 33.74
N VAL A 233 -0.46 -14.60 33.08
CA VAL A 233 0.90 -14.21 33.42
C VAL A 233 0.93 -12.75 33.89
N PRO A 234 1.74 -12.41 34.91
CA PRO A 234 1.85 -11.03 35.36
C PRO A 234 2.44 -10.15 34.26
N GLN A 235 1.75 -9.06 33.92
CA GLN A 235 2.36 -7.98 33.14
C GLN A 235 3.35 -7.24 34.04
N THR A 236 4.53 -6.92 33.52
CA THR A 236 5.52 -6.13 34.24
C THR A 236 5.73 -4.77 33.55
N ALA A 237 6.53 -3.90 34.17
CA ALA A 237 6.93 -2.66 33.52
C ALA A 237 7.90 -2.88 32.34
N PHE A 238 8.46 -4.09 32.16
CA PHE A 238 9.36 -4.42 31.06
C PHE A 238 8.63 -4.36 29.71
N GLU A 239 7.44 -4.96 29.61
CA GLU A 239 6.71 -5.04 28.35
C GLU A 239 6.26 -3.66 27.86
N LEU A 240 5.77 -2.82 28.77
CA LEU A 240 5.41 -1.44 28.48
C LEU A 240 6.61 -0.63 28.01
N ARG A 241 7.77 -0.76 28.68
CA ARG A 241 9.01 -0.10 28.24
C ARG A 241 9.45 -0.59 26.87
N ARG A 242 9.35 -1.89 26.60
CA ARG A 242 9.73 -2.47 25.31
C ARG A 242 8.88 -1.92 24.16
N LEU A 243 7.57 -1.78 24.36
CA LEU A 243 6.68 -1.13 23.38
C LEU A 243 7.05 0.34 23.16
N GLN A 244 7.28 1.09 24.24
CA GLN A 244 7.68 2.50 24.18
C GLN A 244 9.02 2.69 23.44
N ASP A 245 9.98 1.81 23.69
CA ASP A 245 11.27 1.81 23.01
C ASP A 245 11.11 1.49 21.52
N LEU A 246 10.23 0.54 21.15
CA LEU A 246 9.95 0.23 19.74
C LEU A 246 9.32 1.42 19.00
N THR A 247 8.35 2.10 19.61
CA THR A 247 7.75 3.32 19.05
C THR A 247 8.82 4.41 18.86
N ARG A 248 9.75 4.56 19.82
CA ARG A 248 10.89 5.50 19.71
C ARG A 248 11.86 5.11 18.59
N ASP A 249 12.13 3.82 18.44
CA ASP A 249 13.01 3.28 17.40
C ASP A 249 12.40 3.54 16.00
N ILE A 250 11.09 3.32 15.82
CA ILE A 250 10.36 3.71 14.59
C ILE A 250 10.60 5.18 14.28
N TRP A 251 10.43 6.07 15.25
CA TRP A 251 10.66 7.50 15.03
C TRP A 251 12.10 7.87 14.71
N THR A 252 13.06 7.00 15.06
CA THR A 252 14.48 7.22 14.82
C THR A 252 14.92 6.66 13.47
N GLU A 253 14.38 5.51 13.09
CA GLU A 253 14.71 4.83 11.83
C GLU A 253 13.88 5.35 10.66
N MET A 254 12.63 5.79 10.87
CA MET A 254 11.81 6.47 9.84
C MET A 254 12.23 7.93 9.59
N ASP A 255 13.25 8.41 10.30
CA ASP A 255 13.91 9.69 10.01
C ASP A 255 14.70 9.56 8.69
N LEU A 256 14.00 9.79 7.56
CA LEU A 256 14.54 9.54 6.21
C LEU A 256 15.94 10.13 5.99
N PRO A 257 16.29 11.35 6.42
CA PRO A 257 17.66 11.86 6.35
C PRO A 257 18.72 10.92 6.97
N LYS A 258 18.45 10.29 8.12
CA LYS A 258 19.37 9.33 8.75
C LYS A 258 19.34 7.98 8.06
N LEU A 259 18.17 7.54 7.64
CA LEU A 259 18.03 6.32 6.85
C LEU A 259 18.83 6.42 5.54
N ARG A 260 18.88 7.61 4.93
CA ARG A 260 19.71 7.89 3.74
C ARG A 260 21.19 7.74 3.95
N GLU A 261 21.71 8.13 5.11
CA GLU A 261 23.13 8.00 5.44
C GLU A 261 23.51 6.54 5.68
N ARG A 262 22.54 5.71 6.07
CA ARG A 262 22.75 4.32 6.52
C ARG A 262 22.45 3.26 5.46
N GLU A 263 21.70 3.60 4.41
CA GLU A 263 21.28 2.70 3.35
C GLU A 263 21.97 3.02 2.02
N ALA A 264 22.72 2.04 1.49
CA ALA A 264 23.43 2.17 0.21
C ALA A 264 22.48 2.13 -1.01
N VAL A 265 21.30 1.51 -0.85
CA VAL A 265 20.29 1.39 -1.89
C VAL A 265 18.96 1.88 -1.38
N ARG A 266 18.35 2.78 -2.17
CA ARG A 266 17.04 3.36 -1.93
C ARG A 266 16.21 3.20 -3.19
N ALA A 267 14.94 2.89 -3.01
CA ALA A 267 13.99 2.66 -4.09
C ALA A 267 12.68 3.38 -3.76
N ILE A 268 11.80 3.51 -4.75
CA ILE A 268 10.42 3.96 -4.51
C ILE A 268 9.71 2.90 -3.67
N SER A 269 9.42 3.24 -2.41
CA SER A 269 8.59 2.46 -1.51
C SER A 269 7.13 2.79 -1.76
N ASN A 270 6.25 1.79 -1.74
CA ASN A 270 4.82 2.03 -1.65
C ASN A 270 4.45 2.58 -0.26
N GLY A 271 5.09 2.07 0.81
CA GLY A 271 4.92 2.56 2.18
C GLY A 271 3.65 2.08 2.91
N ASP A 272 2.66 1.58 2.18
CA ASP A 272 1.39 1.08 2.72
C ASP A 272 1.03 -0.29 2.16
N VAL A 273 1.96 -1.25 2.24
CA VAL A 273 1.76 -2.58 1.64
C VAL A 273 1.10 -3.54 2.64
N TRP A 274 -0.17 -3.87 2.37
CA TRP A 274 -0.99 -4.86 3.07
C TRP A 274 -2.02 -5.44 2.08
N PRO A 275 -2.72 -6.54 2.40
CA PRO A 275 -3.46 -7.31 1.37
C PRO A 275 -4.56 -6.53 0.65
N ASN A 276 -5.17 -5.51 1.28
CA ASN A 276 -6.16 -4.65 0.63
C ASN A 276 -5.57 -3.77 -0.49
N ASN A 277 -4.29 -3.45 -0.40
CA ASN A 277 -3.57 -2.65 -1.40
C ASN A 277 -2.89 -3.54 -2.46
N VAL A 278 -3.31 -4.81 -2.57
CA VAL A 278 -2.79 -5.76 -3.54
C VAL A 278 -3.92 -6.39 -4.34
N LEU A 279 -3.81 -6.29 -5.65
CA LEU A 279 -4.72 -6.96 -6.58
C LEU A 279 -4.02 -8.14 -7.25
N VAL A 280 -4.66 -9.29 -7.21
CA VAL A 280 -4.14 -10.55 -7.75
C VAL A 280 -4.94 -11.05 -8.94
N ARG A 281 -4.25 -11.68 -9.88
CA ARG A 281 -4.83 -12.35 -11.04
C ARG A 281 -4.46 -13.82 -11.00
N HIS A 282 -5.44 -14.67 -11.28
CA HIS A 282 -5.29 -16.11 -11.25
C HIS A 282 -5.08 -16.68 -12.66
N ASP A 283 -4.34 -17.77 -12.77
CA ASP A 283 -4.23 -18.56 -14.00
C ASP A 283 -5.46 -19.46 -14.23
N SER A 284 -5.42 -20.27 -15.30
CA SER A 284 -6.47 -21.22 -15.65
C SER A 284 -6.65 -22.35 -14.62
N GLN A 285 -5.69 -22.58 -13.74
CA GLN A 285 -5.75 -23.56 -12.64
C GLN A 285 -6.25 -22.93 -11.33
N GLY A 286 -6.57 -21.63 -11.34
CA GLY A 286 -7.01 -20.90 -10.15
C GLY A 286 -5.88 -20.57 -9.18
N GLN A 287 -4.62 -20.69 -9.59
CA GLN A 287 -3.46 -20.28 -8.79
C GLN A 287 -3.11 -18.82 -9.05
N VAL A 288 -2.57 -18.12 -8.05
CA VAL A 288 -2.19 -16.71 -8.19
C VAL A 288 -0.99 -16.59 -9.13
N ALA A 289 -1.21 -16.05 -10.31
CA ALA A 289 -0.20 -15.93 -11.36
C ALA A 289 0.49 -14.57 -11.38
N HIS A 290 -0.18 -13.53 -10.88
CA HIS A 290 0.36 -12.18 -10.91
C HIS A 290 -0.26 -11.30 -9.82
N ALA A 291 0.53 -10.40 -9.24
CA ALA A 291 0.05 -9.35 -8.36
C ALA A 291 0.44 -7.95 -8.87
N ILE A 292 -0.37 -6.97 -8.51
CA ILE A 292 -0.09 -5.53 -8.66
C ILE A 292 -0.36 -4.88 -7.32
N VAL A 293 0.61 -4.09 -6.85
CA VAL A 293 0.43 -3.22 -5.68
C VAL A 293 -0.22 -1.92 -6.16
N VAL A 294 -1.20 -1.46 -5.41
CA VAL A 294 -1.96 -0.22 -5.65
C VAL A 294 -1.91 0.66 -4.40
N ASP A 295 -2.52 1.84 -4.47
CA ASP A 295 -2.57 2.81 -3.37
C ASP A 295 -1.19 3.32 -2.93
N PHE A 296 -0.75 4.42 -3.54
CA PHE A 296 0.57 5.02 -3.32
C PHE A 296 0.50 6.26 -2.41
N GLN A 297 -0.47 6.29 -1.49
CA GLN A 297 -0.68 7.41 -0.56
C GLN A 297 0.46 7.68 0.43
N MET A 298 1.36 6.70 0.62
CA MET A 298 2.54 6.80 1.48
C MET A 298 3.86 6.68 0.69
N VAL A 299 3.84 7.00 -0.60
CA VAL A 299 5.01 6.85 -1.47
C VAL A 299 6.17 7.75 -1.05
N HIS A 300 7.36 7.16 -0.97
CA HIS A 300 8.61 7.86 -0.64
C HIS A 300 9.83 7.06 -1.12
N LEU A 301 11.01 7.69 -1.10
CA LEU A 301 12.28 6.99 -1.31
C LEU A 301 12.74 6.39 0.02
N GLY A 302 12.81 5.05 0.07
CA GLY A 302 13.13 4.29 1.28
C GLY A 302 13.96 3.03 0.98
N PRO A 303 14.34 2.28 2.03
CA PRO A 303 15.00 0.99 1.83
C PRO A 303 13.96 -0.01 1.30
N PRO A 304 14.26 -0.72 0.19
CA PRO A 304 13.34 -1.70 -0.37
C PRO A 304 13.00 -2.84 0.60
N ALA A 305 13.85 -3.09 1.61
CA ALA A 305 13.61 -4.06 2.65
C ALA A 305 12.43 -3.69 3.58
N LEU A 306 12.08 -2.41 3.71
CA LEU A 306 11.01 -1.97 4.60
C LEU A 306 9.64 -2.41 4.07
N ASP A 307 9.34 -2.20 2.79
CA ASP A 307 8.09 -2.68 2.16
C ASP A 307 7.94 -4.20 2.30
N VAL A 308 9.05 -4.95 2.14
CA VAL A 308 9.06 -6.42 2.30
C VAL A 308 8.76 -6.81 3.75
N ALA A 309 9.49 -6.26 4.71
CA ALA A 309 9.30 -6.56 6.13
C ALA A 309 7.87 -6.17 6.57
N MET A 310 7.40 -5.00 6.16
CA MET A 310 6.07 -4.50 6.42
C MET A 310 5.00 -5.47 5.93
N PHE A 311 5.03 -5.82 4.65
CA PHE A 311 4.04 -6.71 4.06
C PHE A 311 3.99 -8.08 4.77
N LEU A 312 5.17 -8.66 5.07
CA LEU A 312 5.23 -9.94 5.78
C LEU A 312 4.60 -9.85 7.18
N ARG A 313 4.86 -8.77 7.93
CA ARG A 313 4.36 -8.59 9.31
C ARG A 313 2.88 -8.20 9.37
N THR A 314 2.35 -7.51 8.36
CA THR A 314 0.92 -7.15 8.29
C THR A 314 0.05 -8.26 7.70
N SER A 315 0.63 -9.13 6.85
CA SER A 315 -0.17 -10.04 6.01
C SER A 315 -0.12 -11.51 6.44
N MET A 316 1.00 -11.99 7.00
CA MET A 316 1.15 -13.41 7.33
C MET A 316 1.01 -13.69 8.83
N ARG A 317 0.53 -14.89 9.19
CA ARG A 317 0.54 -15.37 10.59
C ARG A 317 1.93 -15.82 11.00
N ARG A 318 2.23 -15.77 12.31
CA ARG A 318 3.55 -16.10 12.87
C ARG A 318 4.06 -17.46 12.41
N ALA A 319 3.21 -18.48 12.44
CA ALA A 319 3.59 -19.84 12.07
C ALA A 319 3.94 -19.98 10.57
N HIS A 320 3.27 -19.25 9.68
CA HIS A 320 3.56 -19.27 8.25
C HIS A 320 4.85 -18.52 7.94
N ARG A 321 5.12 -17.41 8.63
CA ARG A 321 6.39 -16.67 8.55
C ARG A 321 7.56 -17.53 8.98
N GLN A 322 7.47 -18.18 10.15
CA GLN A 322 8.53 -19.07 10.63
C GLN A 322 8.90 -20.18 9.64
N ARG A 323 7.95 -20.67 8.84
CA ARG A 323 8.18 -21.73 7.84
C ARG A 323 8.74 -21.23 6.51
N ASN A 324 8.41 -20.00 6.11
CA ASN A 324 8.56 -19.59 4.70
C ASN A 324 9.32 -18.27 4.50
N GLU A 325 9.50 -17.46 5.53
CA GLU A 325 10.01 -16.10 5.41
C GLU A 325 11.38 -16.05 4.75
N GLU A 326 12.32 -16.92 5.15
CA GLU A 326 13.65 -16.96 4.53
C GLU A 326 13.58 -17.22 3.02
N SER A 327 12.74 -18.17 2.59
CA SER A 327 12.54 -18.49 1.16
C SER A 327 11.91 -17.32 0.42
N LEU A 328 10.85 -16.73 0.97
CA LEU A 328 10.13 -15.61 0.37
C LEU A 328 11.00 -14.36 0.22
N VAL A 329 11.78 -14.03 1.25
CA VAL A 329 12.74 -12.92 1.26
C VAL A 329 13.87 -13.16 0.26
N ARG A 330 14.32 -14.42 0.14
CA ARG A 330 15.32 -14.81 -0.85
C ARG A 330 14.79 -14.67 -2.28
N GLU A 331 13.60 -15.20 -2.55
CA GLU A 331 12.93 -15.09 -3.85
C GLU A 331 12.71 -13.63 -4.25
N TYR A 332 12.30 -12.78 -3.31
CA TYR A 332 12.21 -11.34 -3.52
C TYR A 332 13.55 -10.73 -3.98
N HIS A 333 14.65 -11.03 -3.27
CA HIS A 333 15.96 -10.48 -3.57
C HIS A 333 16.48 -10.97 -4.92
N ASP A 334 16.34 -12.27 -5.19
CA ASP A 334 16.72 -12.87 -6.46
C ASP A 334 15.92 -12.24 -7.63
N ASP A 335 14.61 -11.98 -7.45
CA ASP A 335 13.78 -11.26 -8.44
C ASP A 335 14.23 -9.80 -8.62
N LEU A 336 14.54 -9.07 -7.54
CA LEU A 336 15.04 -7.69 -7.60
C LEU A 336 16.34 -7.61 -8.41
N VAL A 337 17.32 -8.47 -8.09
CA VAL A 337 18.62 -8.52 -8.79
C VAL A 337 18.43 -8.88 -10.26
N ARG A 338 17.62 -9.92 -10.54
CA ARG A 338 17.32 -10.36 -11.90
C ARG A 338 16.67 -9.25 -12.72
N PHE A 339 15.65 -8.58 -12.18
CA PHE A 339 14.95 -7.49 -12.87
C PHE A 339 15.85 -6.29 -13.16
N CYS A 340 16.74 -5.93 -12.24
CA CYS A 340 17.75 -4.89 -12.46
C CYS A 340 18.74 -5.31 -13.57
N GLN A 341 19.24 -6.54 -13.52
CA GLN A 341 20.25 -7.05 -14.46
C GLN A 341 19.72 -7.08 -15.90
N GLN A 342 18.49 -7.55 -16.10
CA GLN A 342 17.80 -7.53 -17.41
C GLN A 342 17.69 -6.13 -18.02
N ARG A 343 17.73 -5.09 -17.18
CA ARG A 343 17.62 -3.67 -17.57
C ARG A 343 18.96 -2.94 -17.51
N GLY A 344 20.06 -3.69 -17.42
CA GLY A 344 21.41 -3.16 -17.50
C GLY A 344 21.99 -2.63 -16.19
N LEU A 345 21.35 -2.90 -15.05
CA LEU A 345 21.86 -2.58 -13.72
C LEU A 345 22.34 -3.84 -13.00
N ASP A 346 23.65 -3.96 -12.78
CA ASP A 346 24.23 -5.04 -11.97
C ASP A 346 24.17 -4.68 -10.47
N LEU A 347 23.04 -5.01 -9.84
CA LEU A 347 22.80 -4.69 -8.43
C LEU A 347 23.62 -5.60 -7.48
N SER A 348 24.13 -6.74 -7.96
CA SER A 348 24.80 -7.74 -7.13
C SER A 348 26.08 -7.25 -6.44
N LYS A 349 26.67 -6.16 -6.96
CA LYS A 349 27.88 -5.53 -6.43
C LYS A 349 27.61 -4.51 -5.33
N ASP A 350 26.47 -3.83 -5.40
CA ASP A 350 26.12 -2.72 -4.49
C ASP A 350 25.11 -3.15 -3.42
N PHE A 351 24.38 -4.24 -3.67
CA PHE A 351 23.30 -4.72 -2.81
C PHE A 351 23.11 -6.23 -2.96
N GLY A 352 24.16 -6.97 -2.60
CA GLY A 352 24.15 -8.42 -2.56
C GLY A 352 23.21 -8.96 -1.48
N TRP A 353 23.17 -10.29 -1.35
CA TRP A 353 22.31 -10.95 -0.35
C TRP A 353 22.65 -10.54 1.09
N GLU A 354 23.94 -10.40 1.42
CA GLU A 354 24.36 -10.00 2.76
C GLU A 354 23.97 -8.55 3.08
N ASP A 355 24.08 -7.64 2.10
CA ASP A 355 23.66 -6.25 2.24
C ASP A 355 22.15 -6.15 2.44
N PHE A 356 21.38 -6.91 1.67
CA PHE A 356 19.93 -6.96 1.83
C PHE A 356 19.50 -7.55 3.18
N LYS A 357 20.14 -8.62 3.66
CA LYS A 357 19.89 -9.15 5.01
C LYS A 357 20.20 -8.12 6.10
N ALA A 358 21.29 -7.36 5.95
CA ALA A 358 21.63 -6.30 6.89
C ALA A 358 20.59 -5.16 6.88
N SER A 359 20.14 -4.76 5.69
CA SER A 359 19.04 -3.79 5.52
C SER A 359 17.75 -4.30 6.16
N LEU A 360 17.37 -5.56 5.89
CA LEU A 360 16.19 -6.20 6.47
C LEU A 360 16.26 -6.25 8.00
N ALA A 361 17.38 -6.68 8.58
CA ALA A 361 17.57 -6.73 10.02
C ALA A 361 17.46 -5.36 10.69
N ARG A 362 17.85 -4.28 9.98
CA ARG A 362 17.75 -2.90 10.47
C ARG A 362 16.31 -2.41 10.48
N VAL A 363 15.52 -2.68 9.45
CA VAL A 363 14.13 -2.22 9.34
C VAL A 363 13.13 -3.14 10.06
N GLU A 364 13.55 -4.34 10.44
CA GLU A 364 12.72 -5.34 11.11
C GLU A 364 12.00 -4.85 12.38
N PRO A 365 12.65 -4.12 13.32
CA PRO A 365 11.95 -3.53 14.47
C PRO A 365 10.87 -2.54 14.05
N VAL A 366 11.15 -1.73 13.01
CA VAL A 366 10.20 -0.75 12.48
C VAL A 366 8.95 -1.46 11.95
N ALA A 367 9.14 -2.49 11.12
CA ALA A 367 8.05 -3.27 10.55
C ALA A 367 7.19 -3.96 11.63
N ARG A 368 7.82 -4.53 12.68
CA ARG A 368 7.09 -5.11 13.82
C ARG A 368 6.28 -4.07 14.56
N GLY A 369 6.84 -2.90 14.80
CA GLY A 369 6.17 -1.83 15.53
C GLY A 369 4.97 -1.29 14.75
N ILE A 370 5.10 -1.13 13.44
CA ILE A 370 3.98 -0.70 12.61
C ILE A 370 2.90 -1.77 12.55
N ALA A 371 3.27 -3.04 12.33
CA ALA A 371 2.31 -4.14 12.37
C ALA A 371 1.58 -4.21 13.73
N CYS A 372 2.28 -3.95 14.83
CA CYS A 372 1.69 -3.92 16.17
C CYS A 372 0.64 -2.83 16.35
N ALA A 373 0.93 -1.63 15.85
CA ALA A 373 0.01 -0.50 15.89
C ALA A 373 -1.19 -0.70 14.95
N TYR A 374 -0.98 -1.25 13.75
CA TYR A 374 -1.99 -1.24 12.69
C TYR A 374 -2.86 -2.49 12.68
N ASN A 375 -2.28 -3.68 12.87
CA ASN A 375 -3.01 -4.93 12.77
C ASN A 375 -4.28 -5.00 13.62
N PRO A 376 -4.37 -4.42 14.83
CA PRO A 376 -5.65 -4.37 15.55
C PRO A 376 -6.79 -3.81 14.68
N MET A 377 -6.54 -2.76 13.88
CA MET A 377 -7.59 -2.22 13.00
C MET A 377 -7.67 -2.95 11.67
N ILE A 378 -6.54 -3.07 10.96
CA ILE A 378 -6.56 -3.54 9.58
C ILE A 378 -6.92 -5.02 9.47
N ARG A 379 -6.69 -5.80 10.52
CA ARG A 379 -7.04 -7.23 10.62
C ARG A 379 -8.37 -7.46 11.35
N GLY A 380 -9.10 -6.40 11.66
CA GLY A 380 -10.37 -6.42 12.38
C GLY A 380 -11.57 -6.76 11.51
N ASN A 381 -12.77 -6.54 12.04
CA ASN A 381 -14.01 -6.80 11.31
C ASN A 381 -14.27 -5.69 10.29
N GLU A 382 -14.08 -5.99 9.00
CA GLU A 382 -14.22 -5.03 7.91
C GLU A 382 -15.63 -4.44 7.80
N ALA A 383 -16.69 -5.23 8.02
CA ALA A 383 -18.06 -4.73 7.91
C ALA A 383 -18.39 -3.71 9.02
N GLU A 384 -17.95 -3.97 10.24
CA GLU A 384 -18.13 -3.05 11.38
C GLU A 384 -17.24 -1.80 11.22
N MET A 385 -16.03 -1.96 10.69
CA MET A 385 -15.14 -0.86 10.33
C MET A 385 -15.75 0.04 9.25
N GLU A 386 -16.24 -0.53 8.15
CA GLU A 386 -16.86 0.21 7.07
C GLU A 386 -18.09 0.98 7.57
N GLU A 387 -18.96 0.35 8.38
CA GLU A 387 -20.13 1.00 8.94
C GLU A 387 -19.74 2.18 9.86
N THR A 388 -18.72 1.98 10.71
CA THR A 388 -18.23 3.02 11.61
C THR A 388 -17.63 4.22 10.85
N PHE A 389 -16.97 3.97 9.72
CA PHE A 389 -16.25 5.00 8.97
C PHE A 389 -17.15 5.87 8.08
N LYS A 390 -18.41 5.47 7.86
CA LYS A 390 -19.43 6.31 7.20
C LYS A 390 -19.69 7.60 7.97
N GLU A 391 -19.74 7.50 9.31
CA GLU A 391 -20.01 8.64 10.19
C GLU A 391 -18.71 9.41 10.50
N SER A 392 -18.74 10.74 10.30
CA SER A 392 -17.52 11.57 10.34
C SER A 392 -16.91 11.65 11.73
N ALA A 393 -17.74 11.81 12.76
CA ALA A 393 -17.27 11.94 14.13
C ALA A 393 -16.73 10.60 14.66
N ALA A 394 -17.45 9.50 14.44
CA ALA A 394 -17.01 8.16 14.77
C ALA A 394 -15.68 7.81 14.11
N ARG A 395 -15.53 8.07 12.80
CA ARG A 395 -14.26 7.89 12.10
C ARG A 395 -13.12 8.69 12.71
N SER A 396 -13.38 9.95 13.04
CA SER A 396 -12.36 10.83 13.64
C SER A 396 -11.93 10.32 15.01
N ALA A 397 -12.88 9.89 15.85
CA ALA A 397 -12.61 9.29 17.14
C ALA A 397 -11.80 7.98 16.98
N MET A 398 -12.17 7.12 16.03
CA MET A 398 -11.43 5.88 15.73
C MET A 398 -9.97 6.12 15.34
N LEU A 399 -9.66 7.23 14.67
CA LEU A 399 -8.31 7.59 14.24
C LEU A 399 -7.51 8.34 15.31
N LEU A 400 -8.17 9.13 16.16
CA LEU A 400 -7.51 10.12 17.03
C LEU A 400 -7.68 9.88 18.53
N GLU A 401 -8.47 8.88 18.93
CA GLU A 401 -8.78 8.59 20.34
C GLU A 401 -8.64 7.09 20.64
N SER A 402 -7.65 6.73 21.45
CA SER A 402 -7.36 5.31 21.77
C SER A 402 -8.49 4.64 22.55
N ALA A 403 -9.18 5.40 23.40
CA ALA A 403 -10.33 4.91 24.17
C ALA A 403 -11.54 4.56 23.27
N ALA A 404 -11.88 5.43 22.30
CA ALA A 404 -12.97 5.16 21.35
C ALA A 404 -12.66 3.90 20.50
N ARG A 405 -11.39 3.71 20.15
CA ARG A 405 -10.91 2.54 19.42
C ARG A 405 -10.88 1.26 20.28
N ALA A 406 -10.62 1.37 21.58
CA ALA A 406 -10.44 0.23 22.47
C ALA A 406 -11.70 -0.63 22.60
N ASP A 407 -12.87 -0.01 22.75
CA ASP A 407 -14.13 -0.75 22.98
C ASP A 407 -14.44 -1.73 21.85
N MET A 408 -14.23 -1.31 20.59
CA MET A 408 -14.46 -2.17 19.43
C MET A 408 -13.45 -3.32 19.36
N ILE A 409 -12.17 -3.02 19.54
CA ILE A 409 -11.08 -3.99 19.47
C ILE A 409 -11.20 -5.05 20.58
N LEU A 410 -11.49 -4.62 21.81
CA LEU A 410 -11.68 -5.52 22.94
C LEU A 410 -12.90 -6.43 22.76
N ARG A 411 -13.99 -5.93 22.16
CA ARG A 411 -15.14 -6.77 21.79
C ARG A 411 -14.76 -7.85 20.79
N TRP A 412 -14.00 -7.52 19.74
CA TRP A 412 -13.53 -8.53 18.79
C TRP A 412 -12.65 -9.58 19.45
N MET A 413 -11.74 -9.16 20.33
CA MET A 413 -10.89 -10.08 21.11
C MET A 413 -11.70 -11.00 22.04
N GLU A 414 -12.88 -10.57 22.51
CA GLU A 414 -13.77 -11.38 23.34
C GLU A 414 -14.65 -12.32 22.51
N SER A 415 -15.11 -11.87 21.34
CA SER A 415 -16.09 -12.60 20.53
C SER A 415 -15.47 -13.61 19.56
N ASP A 416 -14.18 -13.48 19.24
CA ASP A 416 -13.53 -14.28 18.20
C ASP A 416 -12.12 -14.72 18.62
N GLU A 417 -11.94 -16.04 18.68
CA GLU A 417 -10.69 -16.65 19.13
C GLU A 417 -9.55 -16.48 18.12
N ALA A 418 -9.82 -16.50 16.81
CA ALA A 418 -8.79 -16.36 15.79
C ALA A 418 -8.17 -14.95 15.78
N TYR A 419 -8.97 -13.94 16.12
CA TYR A 419 -8.50 -12.57 16.34
C TYR A 419 -7.66 -12.44 17.59
N LEU A 420 -8.14 -13.03 18.69
CA LEU A 420 -7.43 -12.99 19.95
C LEU A 420 -6.05 -13.62 19.78
N GLU A 421 -5.97 -14.77 19.11
CA GLU A 421 -4.71 -15.41 18.74
C GLU A 421 -3.84 -14.50 17.87
N LEU A 422 -4.43 -13.77 16.91
CA LEU A 422 -3.69 -12.80 16.10
C LEU A 422 -3.05 -11.71 16.97
N MET A 423 -3.84 -11.13 17.88
CA MET A 423 -3.37 -10.07 18.79
C MET A 423 -2.27 -10.57 19.72
N ILE A 424 -2.36 -11.83 20.17
CA ILE A 424 -1.32 -12.50 20.94
C ILE A 424 -0.04 -12.63 20.11
N GLU A 425 -0.13 -13.17 18.88
CA GLU A 425 1.04 -13.32 17.99
C GLU A 425 1.78 -11.99 17.78
N ILE A 426 1.03 -10.92 17.51
CA ILE A 426 1.57 -9.58 17.27
C ILE A 426 2.34 -9.05 18.50
N VAL A 427 1.75 -9.19 19.69
CA VAL A 427 2.40 -8.76 20.94
C VAL A 427 3.65 -9.60 21.21
N GLU A 428 3.60 -10.90 20.97
CA GLU A 428 4.76 -11.76 21.15
C GLU A 428 5.91 -11.42 20.20
N ASP A 429 5.62 -11.10 18.92
CA ASP A 429 6.64 -10.73 17.94
C ASP A 429 7.41 -9.48 18.35
N VAL A 430 6.69 -8.47 18.86
CA VAL A 430 7.27 -7.20 19.33
C VAL A 430 8.08 -7.38 20.61
N LEU A 431 7.54 -8.15 21.55
CA LEU A 431 8.20 -8.38 22.84
C LEU A 431 9.33 -9.42 22.75
N GLY A 432 9.48 -10.10 21.61
CA GLY A 432 10.45 -11.18 21.45
C GLY A 432 10.13 -12.40 22.32
N LEU A 433 8.85 -12.61 22.64
CA LEU A 433 8.40 -13.72 23.44
C LEU A 433 8.35 -15.00 22.60
N PRO A 434 8.62 -16.18 23.19
CA PRO A 434 8.33 -17.44 22.50
C PRO A 434 6.84 -17.50 22.15
N ALA A 435 6.49 -18.31 21.14
CA ALA A 435 5.08 -18.59 20.90
C ALA A 435 4.47 -19.13 22.19
N SER A 436 3.47 -18.44 22.74
CA SER A 436 2.72 -19.01 23.84
C SER A 436 2.18 -20.34 23.35
N ALA A 437 2.29 -21.35 24.21
CA ALA A 437 1.58 -22.60 24.01
C ALA A 437 0.09 -22.31 24.21
N SER A 438 -0.56 -21.55 23.32
CA SER A 438 -1.98 -21.25 23.45
C SER A 438 -2.77 -22.48 23.06
N THR A 439 -3.42 -23.06 24.07
CA THR A 439 -4.78 -23.64 23.98
C THR A 439 -5.00 -24.74 22.94
N LYS A 440 -4.21 -25.82 23.02
CA LYS A 440 -4.77 -27.17 22.86
C LYS A 440 -5.10 -27.73 24.25
N GLN A 441 -6.17 -27.25 24.87
CA GLN A 441 -6.84 -27.94 25.97
C GLN A 441 -8.33 -27.98 25.71
#